data_AF-A0A090QJ25-F1
#
_entry.id   AF-A0A090QJ25-F1
#
_cell.length_a   1.000
_cell.length_b   1.000
_cell.length_c   1.000
_cell.angle_alpha   90.00
_cell.angle_beta   90.00
_cell.angle_gamma   90.00
#
_symmetry.space_group_name_H-M   'P 1'
#
loop_
_entity.id
_entity.type
_entity.pdbx_description
1 polymer ?
#
loop_
_entity_poly.entity_id
_entity_poly.type
_entity_poly.pdbx_seq_one_letter_code
_entity_poly.pdbx_strand_id
1 'polypeptide(L)'
;MHNELAPLIFELCAIIISAALLGTLFLYARQPIILAYIAAGVLIGPHGINLVTSAENITQIGNLGVILLLFLIGLNLQPKKLLSLFQESASSPWGRAPAFLPSPPCFA
;
A
#
# COMPACT_ATOMS: atom_id res chain seq x y z
N MET A 1 -16.02 28.92 -15.36
CA MET A 1 -14.90 28.34 -14.58
C MET A 1 -15.31 27.03 -13.89
N HIS A 2 -16.01 26.11 -14.59
CA HIS A 2 -16.44 24.80 -14.05
C HIS A 2 -15.81 23.59 -14.78
N ASN A 3 -14.89 23.81 -15.72
CA ASN A 3 -14.35 22.76 -16.60
C ASN A 3 -13.00 22.15 -16.16
N GLU A 4 -12.37 22.65 -15.10
CA GLU A 4 -11.05 22.16 -14.65
C GLU A 4 -11.16 20.95 -13.69
N LEU A 5 -12.29 20.80 -12.96
CA LEU A 5 -12.52 19.62 -12.11
C LEU A 5 -13.08 18.43 -12.88
N ALA A 6 -13.79 18.68 -13.98
CA ALA A 6 -14.35 17.64 -14.84
C ALA A 6 -13.30 16.61 -15.30
N PRO A 7 -12.10 17.00 -15.78
CA PRO A 7 -11.06 16.04 -16.15
C PRO A 7 -10.52 15.26 -14.95
N LEU A 8 -10.32 15.91 -13.79
CA LEU A 8 -9.78 15.25 -12.60
C LEU A 8 -10.75 14.19 -12.03
N ILE A 9 -12.04 14.54 -11.96
CA ILE A 9 -13.09 13.61 -11.50
C ILE A 9 -13.23 12.43 -12.46
N PHE A 10 -13.12 12.69 -13.77
CA PHE A 10 -13.15 11.64 -14.79
C PHE A 10 -11.93 10.71 -14.69
N GLU A 11 -10.72 11.25 -14.52
CA GLU A 11 -9.50 10.47 -14.28
C GLU A 11 -9.63 9.59 -13.02
N LEU A 12 -10.11 10.16 -11.90
CA LEU A 12 -10.27 9.42 -10.65
C LEU A 12 -11.32 8.30 -10.77
N CYS A 13 -12.47 8.58 -11.40
CA CYS A 13 -13.49 7.56 -11.68
C CYS A 13 -12.91 6.45 -12.58
N ALA A 14 -12.21 6.81 -13.66
CA ALA A 14 -11.60 5.86 -14.56
C ALA A 14 -10.62 4.94 -13.82
N ILE A 15 -9.79 5.49 -12.92
CA ILE A 15 -8.84 4.71 -12.10
C ILE A 15 -9.55 3.77 -11.13
N ILE A 16 -10.59 4.24 -10.43
CA ILE A 16 -11.32 3.42 -9.46
C ILE A 16 -12.09 2.29 -10.17
N ILE A 17 -12.76 2.59 -11.27
CA ILE A 17 -13.57 1.61 -12.02
C ILE A 17 -12.68 0.51 -12.59
N SER A 18 -11.59 0.87 -13.24
CA SER A 18 -10.64 -0.10 -13.81
C SER A 18 -9.93 -0.92 -12.72
N ALA A 19 -9.53 -0.32 -11.60
CA ALA A 19 -9.00 -1.05 -10.46
C ALA A 19 -10.02 -2.04 -9.87
N ALA A 20 -11.28 -1.65 -9.74
CA ALA A 20 -12.35 -2.53 -9.27
C ALA A 20 -12.63 -3.67 -10.26
N LEU A 21 -12.66 -3.38 -11.55
CA LEU A 21 -12.90 -4.37 -12.61
C LEU A 21 -11.77 -5.42 -12.64
N LEU A 22 -10.51 -4.98 -12.67
CA LEU A 22 -9.35 -5.88 -12.68
C LEU A 22 -9.16 -6.59 -11.34
N GLY A 23 -9.39 -5.91 -10.22
CA GLY A 23 -9.38 -6.51 -8.89
C GLY A 23 -10.37 -7.67 -8.79
N THR A 24 -11.60 -7.47 -9.27
CA THR A 24 -12.63 -8.51 -9.28
C THR A 24 -12.24 -9.69 -10.18
N LEU A 25 -11.67 -9.40 -11.36
CA LEU A 25 -11.24 -10.43 -12.31
C LEU A 25 -10.09 -11.29 -11.75
N PHE A 26 -9.08 -10.68 -11.13
CA PHE A 26 -7.92 -11.39 -10.57
C PHE A 26 -8.21 -12.10 -9.25
N LEU A 27 -9.17 -11.60 -8.47
CA LEU A 27 -9.62 -12.30 -7.27
C LEU A 27 -10.23 -13.68 -7.64
N TYR A 28 -10.87 -13.77 -8.81
CA TYR A 28 -11.33 -15.04 -9.36
C TYR A 28 -10.16 -15.96 -9.74
N ALA A 29 -9.04 -15.40 -10.18
CA ALA A 29 -7.82 -16.13 -10.54
C ALA A 29 -6.99 -16.61 -9.32
N ARG A 30 -7.49 -16.47 -8.07
CA ARG A 30 -6.81 -16.89 -6.82
C ARG A 30 -5.42 -16.26 -6.62
N GLN A 31 -5.13 -15.13 -7.29
CA GLN A 31 -3.85 -14.43 -7.16
C GLN A 31 -3.87 -13.36 -6.06
N PRO A 32 -2.70 -12.96 -5.52
CA PRO A 32 -2.61 -11.89 -4.54
C PRO A 32 -3.22 -10.60 -5.09
N ILE A 33 -4.14 -9.98 -4.32
CA ILE A 33 -4.89 -8.79 -4.74
C ILE A 33 -3.99 -7.61 -5.17
N ILE A 34 -2.78 -7.52 -4.60
CA ILE A 34 -1.79 -6.51 -4.91
C ILE A 34 -1.38 -6.54 -6.39
N LEU A 35 -1.27 -7.72 -7.00
CA LEU A 35 -0.94 -7.86 -8.42
C LEU A 35 -2.03 -7.25 -9.32
N ALA A 36 -3.29 -7.40 -8.93
CA ALA A 36 -4.41 -6.83 -9.67
C ALA A 36 -4.37 -5.30 -9.68
N TYR A 37 -4.03 -4.68 -8.54
CA TYR A 37 -3.88 -3.22 -8.44
C TYR A 37 -2.71 -2.70 -9.28
N ILE A 38 -1.57 -3.40 -9.30
CA ILE A 38 -0.42 -3.02 -10.13
C ILE A 38 -0.76 -3.16 -11.61
N ALA A 39 -1.39 -4.27 -12.01
CA ALA A 39 -1.81 -4.49 -13.39
C ALA A 39 -2.81 -3.43 -13.86
N ALA A 40 -3.79 -3.08 -13.02
CA ALA A 40 -4.73 -2.00 -13.29
C ALA A 40 -4.01 -0.67 -13.50
N GLY A 41 -3.10 -0.30 -12.60
CA GLY A 41 -2.30 0.93 -12.72
C GLY A 41 -1.49 1.01 -14.02
N VAL A 42 -0.88 -0.10 -14.45
CA VAL A 42 -0.14 -0.16 -15.73
C VAL A 42 -1.08 -0.02 -16.94
N LEU A 43 -2.27 -0.63 -16.88
CA LEU A 43 -3.30 -0.54 -17.92
C LEU A 43 -3.91 0.85 -18.06
N ILE A 44 -4.02 1.60 -16.96
CA ILE A 44 -4.57 2.97 -16.96
C ILE A 44 -3.47 4.01 -17.23
N GLY A 45 -2.24 3.66 -16.88
CA GLY A 45 -1.07 4.51 -17.04
C GLY A 45 -0.69 4.79 -18.49
N PRO A 46 0.43 5.50 -18.72
CA PRO A 46 0.85 5.96 -20.05
C PRO A 46 1.10 4.84 -21.05
N HIS A 47 1.36 3.61 -20.58
CA HIS A 47 1.52 2.42 -21.43
C HIS A 47 0.18 1.79 -21.89
N GLY A 48 -0.96 2.25 -21.37
CA GLY A 48 -2.29 1.73 -21.73
C GLY A 48 -3.19 2.75 -22.42
N ILE A 49 -3.72 3.76 -21.71
CA ILE A 49 -4.75 4.67 -22.24
C ILE A 49 -4.33 6.14 -22.31
N ASN A 50 -3.11 6.48 -21.87
CA ASN A 50 -2.55 7.85 -21.84
C ASN A 50 -3.54 8.92 -21.30
N LEU A 51 -4.44 8.51 -20.40
CA LEU A 51 -5.53 9.36 -19.91
C LEU A 51 -5.09 10.30 -18.79
N VAL A 52 -3.85 10.12 -18.28
CA VAL A 52 -3.31 10.86 -17.15
C VAL A 52 -2.53 12.06 -17.67
N THR A 53 -3.24 13.17 -17.90
CA THR A 53 -2.62 14.44 -18.33
C THR A 53 -2.10 15.23 -17.13
N SER A 54 -2.63 14.95 -15.91
CA SER A 54 -2.28 15.66 -14.68
C SER A 54 -1.89 14.71 -13.54
N ALA A 55 -0.83 13.91 -13.74
CA ALA A 55 -0.29 13.00 -12.72
C ALA A 55 0.07 13.71 -11.39
N GLU A 56 0.40 15.00 -11.45
CA GLU A 56 0.74 15.82 -10.27
C GLU A 56 -0.41 15.93 -9.26
N ASN A 57 -1.63 16.22 -9.72
CA ASN A 57 -2.80 16.35 -8.86
C ASN A 57 -3.17 15.01 -8.19
N ILE A 58 -3.11 13.91 -8.96
CA ILE A 58 -3.39 12.56 -8.45
C ILE A 58 -2.34 12.16 -7.40
N THR A 59 -1.08 12.53 -7.62
CA THR A 59 0.03 12.25 -6.68
C THR A 59 -0.15 13.01 -5.36
N GLN A 60 -0.57 14.27 -5.40
CA GLN A 60 -0.84 15.05 -4.18
C GLN A 60 -1.96 14.42 -3.33
N ILE A 61 -3.05 13.96 -3.97
CA ILE A 61 -4.14 13.27 -3.30
C ILE A 61 -3.67 11.92 -2.72
N GLY A 62 -2.86 11.16 -3.47
CA GLY A 62 -2.27 9.90 -3.02
C GLY A 62 -1.37 10.07 -1.79
N ASN A 63 -0.55 11.12 -1.76
CA ASN A 63 0.31 11.44 -0.61
C ASN A 63 -0.51 11.71 0.65
N LEU A 64 -1.61 12.48 0.53
CA LEU A 64 -2.55 12.69 1.64
C LEU A 64 -3.17 11.36 2.11
N GLY A 65 -3.56 10.48 1.19
CA GLY A 65 -4.09 9.15 1.51
C GLY A 65 -3.10 8.27 2.29
N VAL A 66 -1.82 8.26 1.88
CA VAL A 66 -0.77 7.50 2.59
C VAL A 66 -0.51 8.08 3.98
N ILE A 67 -0.50 9.40 4.14
CA ILE A 67 -0.36 10.05 5.46
C ILE A 67 -1.51 9.64 6.39
N LEU A 68 -2.75 9.64 5.89
CA LEU A 68 -3.92 9.18 6.66
C LEU A 68 -3.84 7.69 7.00
N LEU A 69 -3.35 6.85 6.09
CA LEU A 69 -3.14 5.43 6.32
C LEU A 69 -2.09 5.21 7.43
N LEU A 70 -0.94 5.89 7.34
CA LEU A 70 0.11 5.82 8.36
C LEU A 70 -0.36 6.34 9.71
N PHE A 71 -1.18 7.40 9.72
CA PHE A 71 -1.81 7.91 10.93
C PHE A 71 -2.76 6.88 11.55
N LEU A 72 -3.60 6.23 10.74
CA LEU A 72 -4.51 5.19 11.19
C LEU A 72 -3.74 3.97 11.71
N ILE A 73 -2.67 3.56 11.03
CA ILE A 73 -1.73 2.56 11.56
C ILE A 73 -1.21 3.00 12.92
N GLY A 74 -0.74 4.25 13.05
CA GLY A 74 -0.27 4.82 14.31
C GLY A 74 -1.31 4.76 15.43
N LEU A 75 -2.58 5.06 15.13
CA LEU A 75 -3.70 4.94 16.08
C LEU A 75 -4.07 3.49 16.41
N ASN A 76 -3.85 2.56 15.48
CA ASN A 76 -4.12 1.13 15.66
C ASN A 76 -3.01 0.41 16.45
N LEU A 77 -1.80 0.97 16.50
CA LEU A 77 -0.76 0.46 17.39
C LEU A 77 -1.13 0.75 18.85
N GLN A 78 -1.49 -0.30 19.59
CA GLN A 78 -1.69 -0.22 21.03
C GLN A 78 -0.39 0.27 21.69
N PRO A 79 -0.35 1.48 22.27
CA PRO A 79 0.90 2.06 22.80
C PRO A 79 1.50 1.18 23.91
N LYS A 80 0.66 0.40 24.60
CA LYS A 80 1.06 -0.57 25.62
C LYS A 80 1.89 -1.74 25.06
N LYS A 81 1.55 -2.26 23.87
CA LYS A 81 2.31 -3.35 23.20
C LYS A 81 3.61 -2.83 22.61
N LEU A 82 3.60 -1.60 22.09
CA LEU A 82 4.80 -0.91 21.60
C LEU A 82 5.80 -0.68 22.73
N LEU A 83 5.33 -0.23 23.90
CA LEU A 83 6.16 -0.04 25.10
C LEU A 83 6.75 -1.35 25.64
N SER A 84 6.01 -2.46 25.61
CA SER A 84 6.56 -3.76 26.05
C SER A 84 7.66 -4.26 25.10
N LEU A 85 7.49 -4.09 23.78
CA LEU A 85 8.51 -4.44 22.80
C LEU A 85 9.73 -3.51 22.86
N PHE A 86 9.50 -2.23 23.15
CA PHE A 86 10.57 -1.24 23.34
C PHE A 86 11.35 -1.49 24.63
N GLN A 87 10.69 -1.84 25.74
CA GLN A 87 11.35 -2.24 26.99
C GLN A 87 12.12 -3.55 26.84
N GLU A 88 11.58 -4.52 26.10
CA GLU A 88 12.27 -5.78 25.82
C GLU A 88 13.52 -5.54 24.96
N SER A 89 13.40 -4.69 23.92
CA SER A 89 14.55 -4.27 23.09
C SER A 89 15.56 -3.39 23.84
N ALA A 90 15.11 -2.56 24.79
CA ALA A 90 15.97 -1.68 25.60
C ALA A 90 16.65 -2.41 26.77
N SER A 91 16.09 -3.54 27.22
CA SER A 91 16.69 -4.38 28.27
C SER A 91 17.80 -5.29 27.78
N SER A 92 17.96 -5.45 26.46
CA SER A 92 19.18 -6.05 25.90
C SER A 92 20.27 -4.97 25.92
N PRO A 93 21.25 -5.05 26.84
CA PRO A 93 22.44 -4.22 26.70
C PRO A 93 23.08 -4.67 25.39
N TRP A 94 23.01 -3.81 24.37
CA TRP A 94 23.41 -4.12 23.01
C TRP A 94 24.92 -4.35 22.97
N GLY A 95 25.29 -5.59 23.24
CA GLY A 95 26.67 -6.06 23.44
C GLY A 95 26.77 -7.57 23.65
N ARG A 96 25.71 -8.32 23.33
CA ARG A 96 25.80 -9.78 23.23
C ARG A 96 25.12 -10.20 21.94
N ALA A 97 25.94 -10.47 20.93
CA ALA A 97 25.56 -11.38 19.89
C ALA A 97 25.40 -12.77 20.52
N PRO A 98 24.22 -13.41 20.46
CA PRO A 98 24.18 -14.79 20.05
C PRO A 98 24.12 -14.72 18.52
N ALA A 99 25.24 -14.98 17.86
CA ALA A 99 25.40 -16.28 17.24
C ALA A 99 24.18 -16.59 16.36
N PHE A 100 24.22 -16.03 15.16
CA PHE A 100 23.83 -16.74 13.95
C PHE A 100 24.25 -18.20 14.08
N LEU A 101 23.30 -19.10 14.35
CA LEU A 101 23.38 -20.49 13.91
C LEU A 101 22.01 -20.94 13.41
N PRO A 102 21.97 -21.57 12.23
CA PRO A 102 20.77 -21.84 11.46
C PRO A 102 19.97 -23.03 12.00
N SER A 103 18.72 -23.14 11.57
CA SER A 103 17.82 -24.27 11.79
C SER A 103 18.40 -25.61 11.29
N PRO A 104 17.91 -26.74 11.80
CA PRO A 104 17.00 -27.54 10.97
C PRO A 104 15.81 -28.16 11.76
N PRO A 105 14.85 -28.80 11.06
CA PRO A 105 13.45 -28.91 11.45
C PRO A 105 13.15 -30.16 12.27
N CYS A 106 12.11 -30.08 13.11
CA CYS A 106 11.42 -31.26 13.64
C CYS A 106 10.08 -31.38 12.90
N PHE A 107 10.13 -31.73 11.61
CA PHE A 107 8.97 -32.25 10.91
C PHE A 107 8.69 -33.64 11.51
N ALA A 108 7.49 -33.80 12.04
CA ALA A 108 6.90 -35.07 12.46
C ALA A 108 6.67 -36.01 11.27
#